data_AF-A0A819GV71-F1
#
_entry.id   AF-A0A819GV71-F1
#
_cell.length_a   1.000
_cell.length_b   1.000
_cell.length_c   1.000
_cell.angle_alpha   90.00
_cell.angle_beta   90.00
_cell.angle_gamma   90.00
#
_symmetry.space_group_name_H-M   'P 1'
#
loop_
_entity.id
_entity.type
_entity.pdbx_description
1 polymer ?
#
loop_
_entity_poly.entity_id
_entity_poly.type
_entity_poly.pdbx_seq_one_letter_code
_entity_poly.pdbx_strand_id
1 'polypeptide(L)'
;MTQKLRRDYQRAQCIALRNAGMTCREISTIVGIFKSSVQRALKRFEERGDIYDRPRSGRPKKLNDRSVRMLQRLTQNEGRYSSHEI
;
A
#
# COMPACT_ATOMS: atom_id res chain seq x y z
N MET A 1 -3.94 16.88 11.21
CA MET A 1 -3.28 15.56 11.24
C MET A 1 -4.02 14.61 10.30
N THR A 2 -3.45 14.25 9.14
CA THR A 2 -4.10 13.33 8.18
C THR A 2 -4.13 11.91 8.75
N GLN A 3 -5.22 11.16 8.56
CA GLN A 3 -5.40 9.80 9.14
C GLN A 3 -4.27 8.82 8.82
N LYS A 4 -3.60 8.99 7.66
CA LYS A 4 -2.44 8.19 7.26
C LYS A 4 -1.24 8.41 8.19
N LEU A 5 -0.89 9.67 8.44
CA LEU A 5 0.26 10.06 9.27
C LEU A 5 0.12 9.50 10.70
N ARG A 6 -1.11 9.51 11.25
CA ARG A 6 -1.39 8.92 12.57
C ARG A 6 -1.09 7.42 12.60
N ARG A 7 -1.46 6.66 11.56
CA ARG A 7 -1.22 5.21 11.51
C ARG A 7 0.24 4.87 11.37
N ASP A 8 0.96 5.59 10.51
CA ASP A 8 2.40 5.37 10.32
C ASP A 8 3.16 5.68 11.61
N TYR A 9 2.77 6.74 12.32
CA TYR A 9 3.31 7.06 13.65
C TYR A 9 3.05 5.95 14.68
N GLN A 10 1.81 5.44 14.77
CA GLN A 10 1.48 4.33 15.68
C GLN A 10 2.29 3.06 15.38
N ARG A 11 2.54 2.75 14.10
CA ARG A 11 3.37 1.61 13.69
C ARG A 11 4.82 1.81 14.07
N ALA A 12 5.37 3.00 13.82
CA ALA A 12 6.73 3.35 14.22
C ALA A 12 6.91 3.24 15.75
N GLN A 13 5.92 3.71 16.52
CA GLN A 13 5.93 3.59 17.98
C GLN A 13 5.93 2.12 18.43
N CYS A 14 5.12 1.25 17.79
CA CYS A 14 5.12 -0.18 18.10
C CYS A 14 6.50 -0.83 17.86
N ILE A 15 7.18 -0.46 16.78
CA ILE A 15 8.51 -1.00 16.44
C ILE A 15 9.56 -0.50 17.44
N ALA A 16 9.55 0.80 17.77
CA ALA A 16 10.47 1.37 18.75
C ALA A 16 10.33 0.69 20.12
N LEU A 17 9.09 0.48 20.60
CA LEU A 17 8.84 -0.20 21.87
C LEU A 17 9.22 -1.69 21.84
N ARG A 18 9.04 -2.36 20.69
CA ARG A 18 9.50 -3.74 20.52
C ARG A 18 11.02 -3.84 20.58
N ASN A 19 11.73 -2.90 19.96
CA ASN A 19 13.19 -2.83 20.00
C ASN A 19 13.71 -2.52 21.42
N ALA A 20 12.91 -1.82 22.23
CA ALA A 20 13.16 -1.62 23.66
C ALA A 20 12.87 -2.87 24.53
N GLY A 21 12.50 -4.00 23.93
CA GLY A 21 12.28 -5.28 24.63
C GLY A 21 10.86 -5.49 25.17
N MET A 22 9.91 -4.57 24.91
CA MET A 22 8.55 -4.72 25.42
C MET A 22 7.76 -5.81 24.69
N THR A 23 6.87 -6.46 25.43
CA THR A 23 5.95 -7.47 24.88
C THR A 23 4.82 -6.82 24.09
N CYS A 24 4.22 -7.56 23.16
CA CYS A 24 3.09 -7.04 22.36
C CYS A 24 1.88 -6.63 23.22
N ARG A 25 1.74 -7.18 24.44
CA ARG A 25 0.65 -6.84 25.36
C ARG A 25 0.90 -5.47 26.00
N GLU A 26 2.11 -5.21 26.45
CA GLU A 26 2.50 -3.92 27.02
C GLU A 26 2.42 -2.82 25.95
N ILE A 27 2.93 -3.08 24.75
CA ILE A 27 2.84 -2.15 23.61
C ILE A 27 1.39 -1.81 23.29
N SER A 28 0.49 -2.79 23.34
CA SER A 28 -0.94 -2.60 23.10
C SER A 28 -1.55 -1.62 24.12
N THR A 29 -1.20 -1.78 25.40
CA THR A 29 -1.64 -0.88 26.48
C THR A 29 -1.07 0.53 26.32
N ILE A 30 0.22 0.66 25.99
CA ILE A 30 0.91 1.95 25.87
C ILE A 30 0.40 2.75 24.67
N VAL A 31 0.27 2.11 23.50
CA VAL A 31 -0.11 2.78 22.24
C VAL A 31 -1.64 2.93 22.12
N GLY A 32 -2.41 2.15 22.89
CA GLY A 32 -3.87 2.19 22.86
C GLY A 32 -4.48 1.56 21.61
N ILE A 33 -3.82 0.53 21.06
CA ILE A 33 -4.33 -0.24 19.90
C ILE A 33 -4.38 -1.73 20.23
N PHE A 34 -5.25 -2.48 19.56
CA PHE A 34 -5.39 -3.92 19.79
C PHE A 34 -4.07 -4.67 19.56
N LYS A 35 -3.79 -5.66 20.43
CA LYS A 35 -2.63 -6.56 20.31
C LYS A 35 -2.45 -7.16 18.90
N SER A 36 -3.55 -7.53 18.24
CA SER A 36 -3.52 -8.06 16.86
C SER A 36 -2.98 -7.05 15.85
N SER A 37 -3.25 -5.76 16.06
CA SER A 37 -2.72 -4.67 15.24
C SER A 37 -1.22 -4.47 15.47
N VAL A 38 -0.77 -4.56 16.74
CA VAL A 38 0.66 -4.54 17.09
C VAL A 38 1.39 -5.70 16.41
N GLN A 39 0.90 -6.92 16.57
CA GLN A 39 1.49 -8.11 15.95
C GLN A 39 1.57 -8.00 14.43
N ARG A 40 0.51 -7.50 13.79
CA ARG A 40 0.48 -7.28 12.34
C ARG A 40 1.48 -6.20 11.91
N ALA A 41 1.66 -5.14 12.68
CA ALA A 41 2.65 -4.10 12.39
C ALA A 41 4.07 -4.65 12.47
N LEU A 42 4.40 -5.39 13.54
CA LEU A 42 5.71 -6.01 13.73
C LEU A 42 6.02 -7.04 12.63
N LYS A 43 5.10 -7.95 12.34
CA LYS A 43 5.26 -8.96 11.28
C LYS A 43 5.53 -8.31 9.92
N ARG A 44 4.79 -7.26 9.57
CA ARG A 44 4.99 -6.54 8.31
C ARG A 44 6.33 -5.82 8.23
N PHE A 45 6.82 -5.32 9.36
CA PHE A 45 8.12 -4.68 9.45
C PHE A 45 9.24 -5.72 9.30
N GLU A 46 9.13 -6.88 9.94
CA GLU A 46 10.07 -7.99 9.80
C GLU A 46 10.13 -8.52 8.35
N GLU A 47 8.97 -8.68 7.69
CA GLU A 47 8.89 -9.18 6.32
C GLU A 47 9.39 -8.20 5.25
N ARG A 48 9.33 -6.88 5.50
CA ARG A 48 9.48 -5.86 4.43
C ARG A 48 10.43 -4.71 4.75
N GLY A 49 10.69 -4.45 6.03
CA GLY A 49 11.51 -3.32 6.50
C GLY A 49 10.83 -1.96 6.49
N ASP A 50 9.52 -1.87 6.21
CA ASP A 50 8.78 -0.60 6.14
C ASP A 50 7.54 -0.54 7.06
N ILE A 51 7.09 0.70 7.32
CA ILE A 51 5.88 1.00 8.12
C ILE A 51 4.69 1.45 7.26
N TYR A 52 4.91 1.61 5.96
CA TYR A 52 3.97 2.28 5.07
C TYR A 52 2.90 1.30 4.53
N ASP A 53 1.74 1.87 4.20
CA ASP A 53 0.71 1.14 3.48
C ASP A 53 1.17 0.86 2.05
N ARG A 54 0.97 -0.37 1.57
CA ARG A 54 1.23 -0.72 0.18
C ARG A 54 0.21 -0.06 -0.76
N PRO A 55 0.64 0.31 -1.98
CA PRO A 55 -0.31 0.56 -3.04
C PRO A 55 -1.22 -0.66 -3.19
N ARG A 56 -2.52 -0.43 -3.39
CA ARG A 56 -3.47 -1.52 -3.62
C ARG A 56 -3.14 -2.13 -4.97
N SER A 57 -3.00 -3.46 -5.03
CA SER A 57 -2.70 -4.17 -6.27
C SER A 57 -3.78 -3.97 -7.34
N GLY A 58 -5.03 -3.74 -6.92
CA GLY A 58 -6.16 -3.54 -7.82
C GLY A 58 -6.38 -4.73 -8.76
N ARG A 59 -7.36 -4.62 -9.65
CA ARG A 59 -7.51 -5.55 -10.76
C ARG A 59 -6.51 -5.18 -11.86
N PRO A 60 -5.73 -6.12 -12.41
CA PRO A 60 -4.91 -5.84 -13.58
C PRO A 60 -5.73 -5.23 -14.70
N LYS A 61 -5.17 -4.23 -15.41
CA LYS A 61 -5.82 -3.62 -16.57
C LYS A 61 -5.97 -4.68 -17.66
N LYS A 62 -7.10 -4.65 -18.38
CA LYS A 62 -7.32 -5.53 -19.55
C LYS A 62 -6.32 -5.26 -20.67
N LEU A 63 -5.89 -4.01 -20.80
CA LEU A 63 -4.94 -3.57 -21.82
C LEU A 63 -3.53 -3.58 -21.26
N ASN A 64 -2.58 -4.07 -22.06
CA ASN A 64 -1.15 -3.95 -21.80
C ASN A 64 -0.61 -2.62 -22.39
N ASP A 65 0.60 -2.23 -22.00
CA ASP A 65 1.22 -0.97 -22.43
C ASP A 65 1.47 -0.90 -23.94
N ARG A 66 1.59 -2.05 -24.63
CA ARG A 66 1.73 -2.09 -26.08
C ARG A 66 0.40 -1.76 -26.77
N SER A 67 -0.71 -2.36 -26.33
CA SER A 67 -2.06 -2.10 -26.82
C SER A 67 -2.45 -0.65 -26.58
N VAL A 68 -2.12 -0.09 -25.40
CA VAL A 68 -2.37 1.33 -25.11
C VAL A 68 -1.61 2.23 -26.08
N ARG A 69 -0.32 1.95 -26.34
CA ARG A 69 0.47 2.72 -27.32
C ARG A 69 -0.06 2.60 -28.75
N MET A 70 -0.55 1.42 -29.14
CA MET A 70 -1.17 1.20 -30.45
C MET A 70 -2.46 2.02 -30.59
N LEU A 71 -3.35 1.95 -29.60
CA LEU A 71 -4.59 2.73 -29.53
C LEU A 71 -4.32 4.25 -29.60
N GLN A 72 -3.29 4.73 -28.89
CA GLN A 72 -2.88 6.13 -28.93
C GLN A 72 -2.43 6.56 -30.34
N ARG A 73 -1.71 5.71 -31.07
CA ARG A 73 -1.27 6.03 -32.44
C ARG A 73 -2.44 6.07 -33.43
N LEU A 74 -3.31 5.06 -33.36
CA LEU A 74 -4.47 4.96 -34.27
C LEU A 74 -5.44 6.13 -34.09
N THR A 75 -5.65 6.56 -32.85
CA THR A 75 -6.54 7.70 -32.56
C THR A 75 -5.93 9.05 -32.93
N GLN A 76 -4.61 9.24 -32.77
CA GLN A 76 -3.94 10.52 -33.06
C GLN A 76 -3.61 10.73 -34.55
N ASN A 77 -3.23 9.68 -35.28
CA ASN A 77 -2.79 9.83 -36.68
C ASN A 77 -3.94 9.75 -37.68
N GLU A 78 -4.96 8.92 -37.43
CA GLU A 78 -5.91 8.52 -38.46
C GLU A 78 -7.35 8.98 -38.20
N GLY A 79 -7.68 9.42 -36.96
CA GLY A 79 -8.91 10.15 -36.59
C GLY A 79 -10.28 9.58 -37.00
N ARG A 80 -10.33 8.45 -37.72
CA ARG A 80 -11.49 7.96 -38.46
C ARG A 80 -11.91 6.53 -38.09
N TYR A 81 -11.18 5.87 -37.21
CA TYR A 81 -11.50 4.51 -36.77
C TYR A 81 -12.55 4.51 -35.66
N SER A 82 -13.60 3.73 -35.84
CA SER A 82 -14.56 3.35 -34.81
C SER A 82 -13.94 2.33 -33.86
N SER A 83 -14.45 2.24 -32.62
CA SER A 83 -13.98 1.27 -31.61
C SER A 83 -14.08 -0.19 -32.04
N HIS A 84 -14.92 -0.52 -33.04
CA HIS A 84 -14.99 -1.88 -33.60
C HIS A 84 -13.85 -2.19 -34.57
N GLU A 85 -13.26 -1.14 -35.17
CA GLU A 85 -12.23 -1.25 -36.20
C GLU A 85 -10.81 -1.30 -35.61
N ILE A 86 -10.67 -1.17 -34.28
CA ILE A 86 -9.41 -1.21 -33.52
C ILE A 86 -9.39 -2.38 -32.53
#